data_AF-A0A659Q6X4-F1
#
_entry.id   AF-A0A659Q6X4-F1
#
_cell.length_a   1.000
_cell.length_b   1.000
_cell.length_c   1.000
_cell.angle_alpha   90.00
_cell.angle_beta   90.00
_cell.angle_gamma   90.00
#
_symmetry.space_group_name_H-M   'P 1'
#
loop_
_entity.id
_entity.type
_entity.pdbx_description
1 polymer ?
#
loop_
_entity_poly.entity_id
_entity_poly.type
_entity_poly.pdbx_seq_one_letter_code
_entity_poly.pdbx_strand_id
1 'polypeptide(L)'
;MARIIALDGAQGEGGGQILRSALSLSMITGQPFEMRGIRAGRAKPGLLRQHLTAVRAATEICGAQVNGDELGSQQLRFTPGPRRGGESRCALGSAGSGGLVLAAGRPAR
;
A
#
# COMPACT_ATOMS: atom_id res chain seq x y z
N MET A 1 -15.92 -11.80 6.44
CA MET A 1 -15.83 -10.32 6.49
C MET A 1 -14.35 -9.95 6.56
N ALA A 2 -13.81 -9.22 5.58
CA ALA A 2 -12.41 -8.80 5.61
C ALA A 2 -12.23 -7.70 6.68
N ARG A 3 -11.31 -7.92 7.63
CA ARG A 3 -10.99 -6.95 8.68
C ARG A 3 -10.19 -5.80 8.05
N ILE A 4 -10.67 -4.57 8.19
CA ILE A 4 -9.94 -3.37 7.75
C ILE A 4 -8.84 -3.07 8.78
N ILE A 5 -7.61 -2.91 8.30
CA ILE A 5 -6.46 -2.54 9.13
C ILE A 5 -6.43 -1.01 9.27
N ALA A 6 -6.60 -0.50 10.48
CA ALA A 6 -6.43 0.93 10.75
C ALA A 6 -4.94 1.24 10.99
N LEU A 7 -4.40 2.19 10.25
CA LEU A 7 -3.02 2.64 10.31
C LEU A 7 -2.95 4.12 10.69
N ASP A 8 -2.05 4.46 11.60
CA ASP A 8 -1.75 5.83 11.95
C ASP A 8 -0.48 6.29 11.20
N GLY A 9 -0.68 7.16 10.21
CA GLY A 9 0.36 7.79 9.41
C GLY A 9 1.02 9.01 10.05
N ALA A 10 0.56 9.42 11.24
CA ALA A 10 1.17 10.50 12.01
C ALA A 10 2.38 10.02 12.84
N GLN A 11 2.46 8.71 13.11
CA GLN A 11 3.55 8.11 13.88
C GLN A 11 4.80 7.82 13.03
N GLY A 12 5.97 7.98 13.63
CA GLY A 12 7.27 7.57 13.07
C GLY A 12 7.76 8.41 11.88
N GLU A 13 8.25 7.74 10.84
CA GLU A 13 9.02 8.28 9.71
C GLU A 13 8.24 9.15 8.70
N GLY A 14 7.07 9.68 9.09
CA GLY A 14 6.32 10.67 8.30
C GLY A 14 5.50 10.08 7.15
N GLY A 15 4.62 9.12 7.45
CA GLY A 15 3.47 8.66 6.65
C GLY A 15 3.76 7.97 5.30
N GLY A 16 4.72 8.48 4.51
CA GLY A 16 5.01 8.01 3.16
C GLY A 16 5.65 6.62 3.12
N GLN A 17 6.51 6.28 4.09
CA GLN A 17 7.08 4.93 4.20
C GLN A 17 6.01 3.91 4.60
N ILE A 18 5.20 4.23 5.62
CA ILE A 18 4.11 3.37 6.08
C ILE A 18 3.11 3.14 4.94
N LEU A 19 2.78 4.18 4.16
CA LEU A 19 1.86 4.08 3.04
C LEU A 19 2.33 3.08 1.98
N ARG A 20 3.61 3.13 1.58
CA ARG A 20 4.16 2.20 0.59
C ARG A 20 4.15 0.76 1.07
N SER A 21 4.57 0.52 2.31
CA SER A 21 4.55 -0.82 2.91
C SER A 21 3.12 -1.35 3.06
N ALA A 22 2.17 -0.50 3.47
CA ALA A 22 0.77 -0.86 3.60
C ALA A 22 0.14 -1.21 2.25
N LEU A 23 0.41 -0.45 1.18
CA LEU A 23 -0.02 -0.78 -0.18
C LEU A 23 0.51 -2.15 -0.62
N SER A 24 1.81 -2.38 -0.49
CA SER A 24 2.44 -3.66 -0.87
C SER A 24 1.85 -4.83 -0.09
N LEU A 25 1.74 -4.70 1.23
CA LEU A 25 1.16 -5.75 2.08
C LEU A 25 -0.31 -5.98 1.75
N SER A 26 -1.10 -4.92 1.56
CA SER A 26 -2.51 -5.03 1.21
C SER A 26 -2.74 -5.75 -0.11
N MET A 27 -1.92 -5.47 -1.13
CA MET A 27 -1.94 -6.20 -2.40
C MET A 27 -1.55 -7.68 -2.20
N ILE A 28 -0.56 -7.97 -1.36
CA ILE A 28 -0.05 -9.33 -1.11
C ILE A 28 -0.98 -10.14 -0.20
N THR A 29 -1.66 -9.54 0.78
CA THR A 29 -2.55 -10.22 1.73
C THR A 29 -4.02 -10.14 1.33
N GLY A 30 -4.37 -9.25 0.40
CA GLY A 30 -5.76 -8.98 0.02
C GLY A 30 -6.55 -8.33 1.16
N GLN A 31 -5.86 -7.79 2.17
CA GLN A 31 -6.52 -7.15 3.32
C GLN A 31 -6.66 -5.65 3.06
N PRO A 32 -7.88 -5.10 3.16
CA PRO A 32 -8.07 -3.65 3.08
C PRO A 32 -7.45 -2.93 4.27
N PHE A 33 -6.98 -1.71 4.05
CA PHE A 33 -6.50 -0.84 5.12
C PHE A 33 -7.04 0.58 4.98
N GLU A 34 -7.07 1.27 6.10
CA GLU A 34 -7.39 2.68 6.22
C GLU A 34 -6.27 3.38 6.98
N MET A 35 -5.69 4.41 6.38
CA MET A 35 -4.64 5.21 6.98
C MET A 35 -5.18 6.60 7.32
N ARG A 36 -4.94 7.06 8.54
CA ARG A 36 -5.28 8.41 9.02
C ARG A 36 -4.02 9.17 9.42
N GLY A 37 -4.06 10.50 9.41
CA GLY A 37 -2.94 11.32 9.86
C GLY A 37 -1.72 11.33 8.91
N ILE A 38 -1.93 11.09 7.61
CA ILE A 38 -0.83 11.01 6.63
C ILE A 38 -0.02 12.31 6.66
N ARG A 39 1.24 12.22 7.10
CA ARG A 39 2.18 13.35 7.17
C ARG A 39 1.68 14.51 8.04
N ALA A 40 0.82 14.25 9.03
CA ALA A 40 0.26 15.29 9.91
C ALA A 40 1.34 16.14 10.61
N GLY A 41 2.49 15.56 10.96
CA GLY A 41 3.61 16.27 11.60
C GLY A 41 4.63 16.93 10.65
N ARG A 42 4.37 17.01 9.33
CA ARG A 42 5.31 17.58 8.35
C ARG A 42 4.83 18.96 7.87
N ALA A 43 5.78 19.80 7.44
CA ALA A 43 5.51 21.16 6.91
C ALA A 43 4.49 21.22 5.75
N LYS A 44 4.34 20.12 5.00
CA LYS A 44 3.25 19.95 4.01
C LYS A 44 2.46 18.72 4.45
N PRO A 45 1.30 18.83 5.12
CA PRO A 45 0.54 17.66 5.54
C PRO A 45 -0.13 16.95 4.36
N GLY A 46 -0.53 15.70 4.57
CA GLY A 46 -1.32 14.91 3.62
C GLY A 46 -0.53 14.27 2.46
N LEU A 47 -1.29 13.72 1.52
CA LEU A 47 -0.79 13.08 0.31
C LEU A 47 -0.13 14.09 -0.63
N LEU A 48 1.00 13.70 -1.20
CA LEU A 48 1.71 14.44 -2.23
C LEU A 48 1.53 13.72 -3.57
N ARG A 49 1.86 14.39 -4.67
CA ARG A 49 1.83 13.82 -6.03
C ARG A 49 2.50 12.43 -6.10
N GLN A 50 3.67 12.26 -5.47
CA GLN A 50 4.37 10.97 -5.42
C GLN A 50 3.57 9.85 -4.72
N HIS A 51 2.82 10.18 -3.67
CA HIS A 51 1.97 9.20 -2.98
C HIS A 51 0.76 8.84 -3.85
N LEU A 52 0.15 9.83 -4.49
CA LEU A 52 -0.96 9.63 -5.41
C LEU A 52 -0.57 8.73 -6.57
N THR A 53 0.61 8.94 -7.17
CA THR A 53 1.12 8.07 -8.23
C THR A 53 1.27 6.62 -7.76
N ALA A 54 1.83 6.39 -6.56
CA ALA A 54 1.97 5.04 -6.01
C ALA A 54 0.62 4.36 -5.73
N VAL A 55 -0.35 5.11 -5.16
CA VAL A 55 -1.70 4.62 -4.90
C VAL A 55 -2.42 4.26 -6.20
N ARG A 56 -2.34 5.12 -7.21
CA ARG A 56 -2.96 4.89 -8.53
C ARG A 56 -2.34 3.69 -9.24
N ALA A 57 -1.01 3.56 -9.23
CA ALA A 57 -0.32 2.39 -9.78
C ALA A 57 -0.78 1.09 -9.08
N ALA A 58 -0.85 1.07 -7.74
CA ALA A 58 -1.35 -0.08 -6.99
C ALA A 58 -2.82 -0.40 -7.33
N THR A 59 -3.64 0.64 -7.51
CA THR A 59 -5.06 0.52 -7.89
C THR A 59 -5.21 -0.11 -9.26
N GLU A 60 -4.41 0.31 -10.24
CA GLU A 60 -4.41 -0.24 -11.61
C GLU A 60 -3.93 -1.69 -11.63
N ILE A 61 -2.89 -2.03 -10.86
CA ILE A 61 -2.30 -3.38 -10.82
C ILE A 61 -3.28 -4.42 -10.26
N CYS A 62 -3.99 -4.11 -9.17
CA CYS A 62 -4.86 -5.09 -8.50
C CYS A 62 -6.37 -4.80 -8.64
N GLY A 63 -6.75 -3.79 -9.42
CA GLY A 63 -8.14 -3.34 -9.53
C GLY A 63 -8.73 -2.92 -8.18
N ALA A 64 -7.93 -2.22 -7.35
CA ALA A 64 -8.36 -1.80 -6.02
C ALA A 64 -9.44 -0.72 -6.09
N GLN A 65 -10.18 -0.55 -5.00
CA GLN A 65 -10.94 0.65 -4.72
C GLN A 65 -10.18 1.53 -3.74
N VAL A 66 -10.13 2.81 -4.04
CA VAL A 66 -9.42 3.80 -3.25
C VAL A 66 -10.34 4.97 -2.92
N ASN A 67 -10.26 5.44 -1.69
CA ASN A 67 -10.95 6.65 -1.24
C ASN A 67 -9.94 7.60 -0.61
N GLY A 68 -10.02 8.88 -0.97
CA GLY A 68 -9.13 9.92 -0.46
C GLY A 68 -7.80 10.05 -1.21
N ASP A 69 -7.71 9.65 -2.49
CA ASP A 69 -6.55 9.89 -3.37
C ASP A 69 -6.47 11.34 -3.88
N GLU A 70 -6.60 12.28 -2.95
CA GLU A 70 -6.57 13.70 -3.25
C GLU A 70 -5.31 14.34 -2.66
N LEU A 71 -4.80 15.36 -3.34
CA LEU A 71 -3.62 16.08 -2.89
C LEU A 71 -3.94 16.80 -1.56
N GLY A 72 -3.11 16.58 -0.55
CA GLY A 72 -3.34 17.10 0.80
C GLY A 72 -4.29 16.26 1.65
N SER A 73 -4.87 15.18 1.12
CA SER A 73 -5.69 14.28 1.94
C SER A 73 -4.86 13.65 3.06
N GLN A 74 -5.40 13.65 4.27
CA GLN A 74 -4.78 13.03 5.45
C GLN A 74 -5.37 11.65 5.75
N GLN A 75 -6.35 11.22 4.96
CA GLN A 75 -7.03 9.94 5.11
C GLN A 75 -7.04 9.22 3.77
N LEU A 76 -6.61 7.96 3.76
CA LEU A 76 -6.64 7.11 2.58
C LEU A 76 -7.19 5.74 2.96
N ARG A 77 -8.20 5.30 2.25
CA ARG A 77 -8.70 3.92 2.35
C ARG A 77 -8.36 3.19 1.05
N PHE A 78 -7.74 2.02 1.20
CA PHE A 78 -7.36 1.17 0.09
C PHE A 78 -7.95 -0.21 0.29
N THR A 79 -8.76 -0.65 -0.68
CA THR A 79 -9.42 -1.94 -0.70
C THR A 79 -8.94 -2.71 -1.93
N PRO A 80 -8.04 -3.70 -1.79
CA PRO A 80 -7.54 -4.46 -2.92
C PRO A 80 -8.69 -5.21 -3.60
N GLY A 81 -8.63 -5.31 -4.93
CA GLY A 81 -9.62 -6.06 -5.71
C GLY A 81 -9.56 -7.57 -5.46
N PRO A 82 -10.57 -8.34 -5.92
CA PRO A 82 -10.53 -9.79 -5.84
C PRO A 82 -9.27 -10.30 -6.55
N ARG A 83 -8.45 -11.07 -5.83
CA ARG A 83 -7.25 -11.69 -6.40
C ARG A 83 -7.70 -12.53 -7.60
N ARG A 84 -7.36 -12.12 -8.81
CA ARG A 84 -7.45 -13.04 -9.95
C ARG A 84 -6.41 -14.11 -9.70
N GLY A 85 -6.87 -15.26 -9.23
CA GLY A 85 -6.07 -16.48 -9.03
C GLY A 85 -5.57 -16.98 -10.38
N GLY A 86 -4.52 -16.35 -10.87
CA GLY A 86 -3.70 -16.73 -11.99
C GLY A 86 -2.38 -16.03 -11.74
N GLU A 87 -1.28 -16.79 -11.79
CA GLU A 87 0.10 -16.37 -11.50
C GLU A 87 0.31 -14.87 -11.73
N SER A 88 0.03 -14.08 -10.70
CA SER A 88 0.20 -12.64 -10.76
C SER A 88 1.67 -12.46 -10.49
N ARG A 89 2.45 -12.65 -11.56
CA ARG A 89 3.85 -12.27 -11.66
C ARG A 89 3.87 -10.76 -11.52
N CYS A 90 3.71 -10.30 -10.28
CA CYS A 90 3.78 -8.91 -9.91
C CYS A 90 5.25 -8.55 -10.07
N ALA A 91 5.61 -8.16 -11.29
CA ALA A 91 6.80 -7.39 -11.54
C ALA A 91 6.58 -6.04 -10.86
N LEU A 92 6.70 -6.04 -9.53
CA LEU A 92 7.06 -4.84 -8.77
C LEU A 92 8.36 -4.39 -9.42
N GLY A 93 8.23 -3.44 -10.34
CA GLY A 93 9.34 -2.87 -11.08
C GLY A 93 10.45 -2.54 -10.09
N SER A 94 11.59 -3.17 -10.31
CA SER A 94 12.88 -2.85 -9.72
C SER A 94 13.09 -1.34 -9.76
N ALA A 95 12.75 -0.67 -8.67
CA ALA A 95 13.07 0.73 -8.44
C ALA A 95 13.25 0.94 -6.93
N GLY A 96 14.40 0.46 -6.42
CA GLY A 96 14.94 0.92 -5.14
C GLY A 96 15.31 -0.18 -4.15
N SER A 97 16.48 -0.79 -4.39
CA SER A 97 17.46 -1.34 -3.44
C SER A 97 17.02 -1.99 -2.12
N GLY A 98 17.39 -3.28 -1.98
CA GLY A 98 17.52 -3.99 -0.70
C GLY A 98 16.80 -5.33 -0.72
N GLY A 99 17.50 -6.38 -1.16
CA GLY A 99 16.91 -7.69 -1.45
C GLY A 99 16.19 -8.33 -0.25
N LEU A 100 15.01 -8.86 -0.52
CA LEU A 100 14.38 -9.90 0.30
C LEU A 100 13.58 -10.82 -0.62
N VAL A 101 14.31 -11.72 -1.28
CA VAL A 101 13.74 -12.89 -1.96
C VAL A 101 13.41 -13.91 -0.87
N LEU A 102 12.14 -13.96 -0.43
CA LEU A 102 11.65 -15.09 0.36
C LEU A 102 11.19 -16.19 -0.59
N ALA A 103 12.13 -17.02 -1.04
CA ALA A 103 11.80 -18.27 -1.71
C ALA A 103 11.35 -19.29 -0.66
N ALA A 104 10.05 -19.32 -0.36
CA ALA A 104 9.45 -20.38 0.45
C ALA A 104 9.30 -21.66 -0.41
N GLY A 105 10.41 -22.36 -0.58
CA GLY A 105 10.41 -23.75 -1.08
C GLY A 105 9.85 -24.67 0.00
N ARG A 106 8.77 -25.37 -0.33
CA ARG A 106 8.07 -26.36 0.51
C ARG A 106 9.04 -27.38 1.15
N PRO A 107 8.81 -27.84 2.39
CA PRO A 107 9.46 -29.04 2.88
C PRO A 107 8.97 -30.25 2.06
N ALA A 108 9.92 -30.97 1.47
CA ALA A 108 9.69 -32.26 0.86
C ALA A 108 9.45 -33.33 1.95
N ARG A 109 8.67 -34.33 1.57
CA ARG A 109 8.17 -35.44 2.38
C ARG A 109 9.25 -36.43 2.79
#